data_AF-A0A2T7SY22-F1
#
_entry.id   AF-A0A2T7SY22-F1
#
_cell.length_a   1.000
_cell.length_b   1.000
_cell.length_c   1.000
_cell.angle_alpha   90.00
_cell.angle_beta   90.00
_cell.angle_gamma   90.00
#
_symmetry.space_group_name_H-M   'P 1'
#
loop_
_entity.id
_entity.type
_entity.pdbx_description
1 polymer ?
#
loop_
_entity_poly.entity_id
_entity_poly.type
_entity_poly.pdbx_seq_one_letter_code
_entity_poly.pdbx_strand_id
1 'polypeptide(L)'
;MSLNDFWQHSDAVSLVLAVLLLALSVGSWVVIAWKWRLLSRVSEDVPRSVAAFWQASGFDDARQRVAQFDRDACVLPMLDATLLPLGGTLASSGDRHHQLTRVLRDAMQSVVRRMQWGQTWLATAGAISPFIGLLGTVWGIFNALAGLTEGGAIRIEEIAGPVGEALVMTAAGLAVAIPAVLGYNLLGRRIGQVEAVLEGFAHDVRALLAETSD
;
A
#
# COMPACT_ATOMS: atom_id res chain seq x y z
N MET A 1 -5.42 -29.97 -23.44
CA MET A 1 -4.24 -30.31 -22.62
C MET A 1 -4.64 -30.17 -21.17
N SER A 2 -4.53 -31.26 -20.41
CA SER A 2 -4.98 -31.27 -19.01
C SER A 2 -3.95 -30.52 -18.14
N LEU A 3 -4.38 -29.93 -17.02
CA LEU A 3 -3.47 -29.31 -16.03
C LEU A 3 -2.39 -30.30 -15.52
N ASN A 4 -2.67 -31.61 -15.62
CA ASN A 4 -1.73 -32.68 -15.29
C ASN A 4 -0.60 -32.82 -16.31
N ASP A 5 -0.86 -32.61 -17.61
CA ASP A 5 0.18 -32.71 -18.65
C ASP A 5 1.20 -31.56 -18.54
N PHE A 6 0.72 -30.36 -18.17
CA PHE A 6 1.56 -29.20 -17.90
C PHE A 6 2.47 -29.41 -16.68
N TRP A 7 1.97 -30.10 -15.65
CA TRP A 7 2.72 -30.43 -14.43
C TRP A 7 3.78 -31.53 -14.62
N GLN A 8 3.59 -32.43 -15.57
CA GLN A 8 4.56 -33.50 -15.85
C GLN A 8 5.69 -33.06 -16.79
N HIS A 9 5.53 -31.97 -17.55
CA HIS A 9 6.54 -31.44 -18.48
C HIS A 9 7.13 -30.07 -18.08
N SER A 10 6.55 -29.36 -17.10
CA SER A 10 7.11 -28.09 -16.63
C SER A 10 8.29 -28.30 -15.68
N ASP A 11 9.42 -27.72 -16.04
CA ASP A 11 10.57 -27.57 -15.14
C ASP A 11 10.18 -26.88 -13.83
N ALA A 12 10.73 -27.38 -12.71
CA ALA A 12 10.44 -26.90 -11.36
C ALA A 12 10.61 -25.37 -11.21
N VAL A 13 11.55 -24.77 -11.95
CA VAL A 13 11.77 -23.31 -11.97
C VAL A 13 10.55 -22.57 -12.52
N SER A 14 10.01 -22.98 -13.67
CA SER A 14 8.84 -22.33 -14.30
C SER A 14 7.62 -22.36 -13.37
N LEU A 15 7.41 -23.48 -12.69
CA LEU A 15 6.35 -23.63 -11.70
C LEU A 15 6.53 -22.67 -10.52
N VAL A 16 7.74 -22.57 -9.96
CA VAL A 16 8.05 -21.65 -8.85
C VAL A 16 7.80 -20.20 -9.27
N LEU A 17 8.23 -19.79 -10.47
CA LEU A 17 8.01 -18.44 -10.99
C LEU A 17 6.51 -18.16 -11.20
N ALA A 18 5.75 -19.13 -11.71
CA ALA A 18 4.31 -18.99 -11.91
C ALA A 18 3.55 -18.85 -10.58
N VAL A 19 3.90 -19.67 -9.58
CA VAL A 19 3.32 -19.58 -8.23
C VAL A 19 3.66 -18.25 -7.57
N LEU A 20 4.90 -17.75 -7.75
CA LEU A 20 5.32 -16.46 -7.23
C LEU A 20 4.52 -15.31 -7.87
N LEU A 21 4.35 -15.31 -9.20
CA LEU A 21 3.51 -14.33 -9.90
C LEU A 21 2.06 -14.38 -9.43
N LEU A 22 1.52 -15.58 -9.23
CA LEU A 22 0.15 -15.76 -8.72
C LEU A 22 0.01 -15.18 -7.31
N ALA A 23 0.96 -15.45 -6.42
CA ALA A 23 0.96 -14.90 -5.06
C ALA A 23 1.04 -13.36 -5.06
N LEU A 24 1.91 -12.78 -5.89
CA LEU A 24 2.03 -11.33 -6.06
C LEU A 24 0.73 -10.72 -6.61
N SER A 25 0.10 -11.38 -7.58
CA SER A 25 -1.18 -10.96 -8.18
C SER A 25 -2.31 -10.94 -7.15
N VAL A 26 -2.53 -12.08 -6.48
CA VAL A 26 -3.60 -12.21 -5.49
C VAL A 26 -3.38 -11.24 -4.33
N GLY A 27 -2.14 -11.16 -3.82
CA GLY A 27 -1.79 -10.19 -2.76
C GLY A 27 -2.06 -8.75 -3.18
N SER A 28 -1.71 -8.38 -4.41
CA SER A 28 -1.95 -7.02 -4.93
C SER A 28 -3.43 -6.70 -5.02
N TRP A 29 -4.24 -7.61 -5.56
CA TRP A 29 -5.70 -7.41 -5.65
C TRP A 29 -6.38 -7.33 -4.28
N VAL A 30 -5.96 -8.16 -3.32
CA VAL A 30 -6.47 -8.12 -1.94
C VAL A 30 -6.15 -6.76 -1.30
N VAL A 31 -4.90 -6.30 -1.40
CA VAL A 31 -4.48 -4.99 -0.86
C VAL A 31 -5.26 -3.87 -1.54
N ILE A 32 -5.40 -3.90 -2.88
CA ILE A 32 -6.14 -2.88 -3.63
C ILE A 32 -7.59 -2.81 -3.19
N ALA A 33 -8.30 -3.95 -3.15
CA ALA A 33 -9.71 -3.98 -2.81
C ALA A 33 -9.98 -3.52 -1.36
N TRP A 34 -9.15 -3.97 -0.42
CA TRP A 34 -9.27 -3.56 0.99
C TRP A 34 -8.94 -2.08 1.19
N LYS A 35 -7.81 -1.60 0.64
CA LYS A 35 -7.39 -0.19 0.75
C LYS A 35 -8.33 0.75 0.04
N TRP A 36 -8.89 0.35 -1.10
CA TRP A 36 -9.86 1.18 -1.81
C TRP A 36 -11.07 1.48 -0.94
N ARG A 37 -11.62 0.47 -0.25
CA ARG A 37 -12.73 0.65 0.68
C ARG A 37 -12.34 1.49 1.90
N LEU A 38 -11.18 1.23 2.49
CA LEU A 38 -10.65 2.01 3.63
C LEU A 38 -10.49 3.48 3.26
N LEU A 39 -9.72 3.78 2.23
CA LEU A 39 -9.43 5.16 1.83
C LEU A 39 -10.67 5.89 1.32
N SER A 40 -11.62 5.20 0.68
CA SER A 40 -12.88 5.86 0.27
C SER A 40 -13.69 6.32 1.49
N ARG A 41 -13.72 5.53 2.57
CA ARG A 41 -14.37 5.94 3.83
C ARG A 41 -13.61 7.09 4.49
N VAL A 42 -12.31 6.95 4.66
CA VAL A 42 -11.46 7.96 5.29
C VAL A 42 -11.54 9.31 4.56
N SER A 43 -11.54 9.30 3.22
CA SER A 43 -11.67 10.53 2.43
C SER A 43 -13.01 11.26 2.62
N GLU A 44 -14.08 10.58 3.00
CA GLU A 44 -15.35 11.20 3.39
C GLU A 44 -15.39 11.58 4.88
N ASP A 45 -14.89 10.70 5.74
CA ASP A 45 -15.02 10.79 7.19
C ASP A 45 -14.10 11.86 7.79
N VAL A 46 -12.89 12.06 7.25
CA VAL A 46 -11.91 13.04 7.77
C VAL A 46 -12.42 14.48 7.64
N PRO A 47 -12.88 14.96 6.47
CA PRO A 47 -13.42 16.32 6.36
C PRO A 47 -14.64 16.55 7.25
N ARG A 48 -15.51 15.55 7.41
CA ARG A 48 -16.68 15.62 8.31
C ARG A 48 -16.26 15.71 9.77
N SER A 49 -15.26 14.92 10.16
CA SER A 49 -14.67 14.96 11.50
C SER A 49 -14.06 16.32 11.81
N VAL A 50 -13.29 16.88 10.89
CA VAL A 50 -12.71 18.23 11.03
C VAL A 50 -13.83 19.29 11.15
N ALA A 51 -14.86 19.23 10.31
CA ALA A 51 -15.99 20.15 10.40
C ALA A 51 -16.76 20.01 11.72
N ALA A 52 -16.91 18.79 12.23
CA ALA A 52 -17.56 18.52 13.52
C ALA A 52 -16.76 19.05 14.71
N PHE A 53 -15.43 19.00 14.65
CA PHE A 53 -14.54 19.63 15.63
C PHE A 53 -14.78 21.15 15.71
N TRP A 54 -14.78 21.83 14.56
CA TRP A 54 -14.96 23.29 14.51
C TRP A 54 -16.35 23.78 14.91
N GLN A 55 -17.35 22.91 14.92
CA GLN A 55 -18.72 23.22 15.36
C GLN A 55 -18.97 22.90 16.84
N ALA A 56 -17.96 22.37 17.53
CA ALA A 56 -18.09 22.01 18.93
C ALA A 56 -17.93 23.22 19.85
N SER A 57 -18.62 23.16 21.00
CA SER A 57 -18.59 24.23 22.01
C SER A 57 -17.37 24.18 22.93
N GLY A 58 -16.64 23.06 22.95
CA GLY A 58 -15.44 22.83 23.75
C GLY A 58 -14.77 21.50 23.39
N PHE A 59 -13.61 21.22 23.98
CA PHE A 59 -12.79 20.06 23.62
C PHE A 59 -13.47 18.70 23.88
N ASP A 60 -14.19 18.55 24.99
CA ASP A 60 -14.90 17.30 25.30
C ASP A 60 -16.07 17.03 24.34
N ASP A 61 -16.84 18.08 23.99
CA ASP A 61 -17.90 18.03 22.96
C ASP A 61 -17.29 17.71 21.58
N ALA A 62 -16.15 18.34 21.26
CA ALA A 62 -15.44 18.10 20.01
C ALA A 62 -15.01 16.63 19.87
N ARG A 63 -14.43 16.05 20.93
CA ARG A 63 -14.04 14.64 20.96
C ARG A 63 -15.24 13.72 20.73
N GLN A 64 -16.36 13.99 21.41
CA GLN A 64 -17.58 13.18 21.26
C GLN A 64 -18.16 13.26 19.84
N ARG A 65 -18.20 14.45 19.24
CA ARG A 65 -18.71 14.66 17.88
C ARG A 65 -17.79 14.01 16.83
N VAL A 66 -16.48 14.20 16.96
CA VAL A 66 -15.50 13.59 16.06
C VAL A 66 -15.58 12.07 16.12
N ALA A 67 -15.80 11.48 17.30
CA ALA A 67 -15.95 10.02 17.45
C ALA A 67 -17.14 9.43 16.68
N GLN A 68 -18.15 10.23 16.31
CA GLN A 68 -19.29 9.76 15.52
C GLN A 68 -18.94 9.60 14.03
N PHE A 69 -17.95 10.35 13.54
CA PHE A 69 -17.55 10.38 12.14
C PHE A 69 -16.22 9.65 11.91
N ASP A 70 -15.31 9.62 12.88
CA ASP A 70 -13.95 9.09 12.73
C ASP A 70 -13.86 7.56 12.96
N ARG A 71 -14.44 6.80 12.04
CA ARG A 71 -14.53 5.32 12.13
C ARG A 71 -13.18 4.61 12.09
N ASP A 72 -12.22 5.18 11.38
CA ASP A 72 -10.90 4.58 11.15
C ASP A 72 -9.81 5.17 12.08
N ALA A 73 -10.20 6.01 13.05
CA ALA A 73 -9.33 6.68 14.02
C ALA A 73 -8.18 7.46 13.36
N CYS A 74 -8.55 8.44 12.53
CA CYS A 74 -7.65 9.32 11.80
C CYS A 74 -7.49 10.69 12.48
N VAL A 75 -8.53 11.20 13.13
CA VAL A 75 -8.58 12.55 13.74
C VAL A 75 -8.56 12.45 15.27
N LEU A 76 -9.28 11.48 15.86
CA LEU A 76 -9.33 11.26 17.30
C LEU A 76 -7.95 11.11 17.95
N PRO A 77 -7.00 10.32 17.41
CA PRO A 77 -5.68 10.19 18.03
C PRO A 77 -4.91 11.51 18.09
N MET A 78 -5.17 12.43 17.15
CA MET A 78 -4.54 13.75 17.13
C MET A 78 -5.11 14.65 18.22
N LEU A 79 -6.43 14.60 18.43
CA LEU A 79 -7.09 15.28 19.55
C LEU A 79 -6.59 14.75 20.89
N ASP A 80 -6.54 13.43 21.06
CA ASP A 80 -6.08 12.82 22.30
C ASP A 80 -4.61 13.14 22.59
N ALA A 81 -3.79 13.28 21.54
CA ALA A 81 -2.39 13.70 21.68
C ALA A 81 -2.22 15.15 22.18
N THR A 82 -3.25 16.01 22.07
CA THR A 82 -3.20 17.37 22.64
C THR A 82 -3.24 17.39 24.16
N LEU A 83 -3.67 16.29 24.80
CA LEU A 83 -3.58 16.09 26.24
C LEU A 83 -2.12 15.82 26.62
N LEU A 84 -1.37 16.91 26.83
CA LEU A 84 0.06 16.86 27.11
C LEU A 84 0.37 16.02 28.36
N PRO A 85 1.50 15.30 28.39
CA PRO A 85 1.90 14.52 29.55
C PRO A 85 2.06 15.41 30.78
N LEU A 86 1.60 14.91 31.93
CA LEU A 86 1.84 15.55 33.22
C LEU A 86 3.37 15.69 33.47
N GLY A 87 3.76 16.78 34.12
CA GLY A 87 5.16 17.19 34.27
C GLY A 87 6.09 16.12 34.88
N GLY A 88 7.40 16.26 34.63
CA GLY A 88 8.44 15.37 35.17
C GLY A 88 9.17 14.52 34.13
N THR A 89 8.95 14.78 32.84
CA THR A 89 9.63 14.08 31.73
C THR A 89 10.35 15.09 30.82
N LEU A 90 11.36 14.65 30.07
CA LEU A 90 11.95 15.46 28.99
C LEU A 90 10.92 15.86 27.93
N ALA A 91 9.82 15.10 27.81
CA ALA A 91 8.71 15.45 26.95
C ALA A 91 7.97 16.70 27.45
N SER A 92 7.87 16.90 28.77
CA SER A 92 7.34 18.11 29.40
C SER A 92 8.36 19.24 29.56
N SER A 93 9.65 18.95 29.36
CA SER A 93 10.74 19.94 29.42
C SER A 93 10.86 20.69 28.10
N GLY A 94 10.05 21.73 27.91
CA GLY A 94 10.09 22.61 26.74
C GLY A 94 8.88 23.53 26.68
N ASP A 95 8.91 24.50 25.78
CA ASP A 95 7.74 25.36 25.54
C ASP A 95 6.53 24.51 25.08
N ARG A 96 5.34 24.84 25.60
CA ARG A 96 4.06 24.21 25.27
C ARG A 96 3.83 24.18 23.76
N HIS A 97 4.23 25.22 23.04
CA HIS A 97 4.12 25.28 21.57
C HIS A 97 4.92 24.17 20.88
N HIS A 98 6.16 23.94 21.33
CA HIS A 98 7.02 22.88 20.81
C HIS A 98 6.51 21.49 21.20
N GLN A 99 5.98 21.34 22.41
CA GLN A 99 5.36 20.09 22.87
C GLN A 99 4.16 19.72 22.00
N LEU A 100 3.22 20.66 21.77
CA LEU A 100 2.04 20.47 20.93
C LEU A 100 2.42 20.11 19.49
N THR A 101 3.41 20.82 18.92
CA THR A 101 3.89 20.52 17.56
C THR A 101 4.41 19.08 17.45
N ARG A 102 5.15 18.60 18.46
CA ARG A 102 5.70 17.24 18.46
C ARG A 102 4.58 16.19 18.57
N VAL A 103 3.71 16.30 19.56
CA VAL A 103 2.67 15.27 19.80
C VAL A 103 1.66 15.20 18.66
N LEU A 104 1.27 16.33 18.07
CA LEU A 104 0.38 16.37 16.91
C LEU A 104 1.03 15.75 15.67
N ARG A 105 2.31 16.08 15.43
CA ARG A 105 3.09 15.48 14.33
C ARG A 105 3.23 13.97 14.50
N ASP A 106 3.57 13.51 15.70
CA ASP A 106 3.76 12.09 15.99
C ASP A 106 2.44 11.31 15.82
N ALA A 107 1.32 11.87 16.30
CA ALA A 107 -0.01 11.31 16.13
C ALA A 107 -0.41 11.25 14.64
N MET A 108 -0.25 12.36 13.90
CA MET A 108 -0.52 12.42 12.46
C MET A 108 0.32 11.40 11.68
N GLN A 109 1.64 11.36 11.92
CA GLN A 109 2.53 10.40 11.26
C GLN A 109 2.15 8.95 11.60
N SER A 110 1.69 8.68 12.82
CA SER A 110 1.20 7.34 13.18
C SER A 110 -0.02 6.92 12.35
N VAL A 111 -0.94 7.85 12.11
CA VAL A 111 -2.13 7.66 11.28
C VAL A 111 -1.73 7.46 9.82
N VAL A 112 -0.87 8.32 9.27
CA VAL A 112 -0.37 8.21 7.90
C VAL A 112 0.35 6.89 7.68
N ARG A 113 1.22 6.46 8.60
CA ARG A 113 1.89 5.14 8.53
C ARG A 113 0.90 3.98 8.46
N ARG A 114 -0.20 4.03 9.23
CA ARG A 114 -1.28 3.02 9.14
C ARG A 114 -1.93 3.03 7.75
N MET A 115 -2.17 4.21 7.17
CA MET A 115 -2.72 4.33 5.82
C MET A 115 -1.76 3.84 4.73
N GLN A 116 -0.45 3.98 4.93
CA GLN A 116 0.59 3.52 4.01
C GLN A 116 0.83 2.00 4.03
N TRP A 117 0.30 1.27 5.01
CA TRP A 117 0.46 -0.19 5.05
C TRP A 117 0.03 -0.85 3.73
N GLY A 118 0.79 -1.81 3.21
CA GLY A 118 0.49 -2.46 1.92
C GLY A 118 0.97 -1.70 0.68
N GLN A 119 1.34 -0.41 0.77
CA GLN A 119 1.98 0.29 -0.34
C GLN A 119 3.30 -0.36 -0.74
N THR A 120 4.10 -0.81 0.24
CA THR A 120 5.34 -1.55 -0.01
C THR A 120 5.09 -2.82 -0.81
N TRP A 121 4.02 -3.56 -0.51
CA TRP A 121 3.67 -4.76 -1.28
C TRP A 121 3.37 -4.43 -2.74
N LEU A 122 2.53 -3.41 -3.00
CA LEU A 122 2.18 -2.99 -4.36
C LEU A 122 3.39 -2.46 -5.13
N ALA A 123 4.25 -1.68 -4.46
CA ALA A 123 5.48 -1.17 -5.05
C ALA A 123 6.42 -2.32 -5.43
N THR A 124 6.64 -3.28 -4.52
CA THR A 124 7.49 -4.44 -4.76
C THR A 124 6.91 -5.31 -5.86
N ALA A 125 5.63 -5.70 -5.77
CA ALA A 125 4.96 -6.51 -6.79
C ALA A 125 5.00 -5.84 -8.17
N GLY A 126 4.72 -4.54 -8.24
CA GLY A 126 4.80 -3.77 -9.48
C GLY A 126 6.21 -3.73 -10.09
N ALA A 127 7.24 -3.61 -9.24
CA ALA A 127 8.63 -3.54 -9.69
C ALA A 127 9.21 -4.89 -10.11
N ILE A 128 8.93 -5.97 -9.37
CA ILE A 128 9.61 -7.27 -9.59
C ILE A 128 8.87 -8.20 -10.57
N SER A 129 7.55 -8.08 -10.71
CA SER A 129 6.76 -9.00 -11.55
C SER A 129 7.18 -9.06 -13.02
N PRO A 130 7.55 -7.93 -13.68
CA PRO A 130 8.04 -7.98 -15.06
C PRO A 130 9.35 -8.78 -15.17
N PHE A 131 10.25 -8.64 -14.20
CA PHE A 131 11.52 -9.37 -14.18
C PHE A 131 11.33 -10.87 -13.91
N ILE A 132 10.35 -11.23 -13.08
CA ILE A 132 9.98 -12.64 -12.88
C ILE A 132 9.46 -13.24 -14.20
N GLY A 133 8.61 -12.51 -14.93
CA GLY A 133 8.13 -12.93 -16.25
C GLY A 133 9.25 -13.07 -17.28
N LEU A 134 10.18 -12.12 -17.31
CA LEU A 134 11.37 -12.16 -18.17
C LEU A 134 12.26 -13.37 -17.83
N LEU A 135 12.50 -13.64 -16.55
CA LEU A 135 13.26 -14.81 -16.11
C LEU A 135 12.57 -16.10 -16.58
N GLY A 136 11.24 -16.17 -16.50
CA GLY A 136 10.45 -17.28 -17.03
C GLY A 136 10.63 -17.48 -18.53
N THR A 137 10.65 -16.40 -19.32
CA THR A 137 10.95 -16.51 -20.76
C THR A 137 12.35 -17.03 -21.04
N VAL A 138 13.35 -16.50 -20.34
CA VAL A 138 14.76 -16.89 -20.55
C VAL A 138 14.95 -18.36 -20.22
N TRP A 139 14.37 -18.82 -19.11
CA TRP A 139 14.43 -20.23 -18.71
C TRP A 139 13.71 -21.15 -19.69
N GLY A 140 12.50 -20.79 -20.12
CA GLY A 140 11.74 -21.58 -21.10
C GLY A 140 12.46 -21.73 -22.44
N ILE A 141 13.05 -20.64 -22.96
CA ILE A 141 13.86 -20.68 -24.18
C ILE A 141 15.14 -21.52 -23.97
N PHE A 142 15.79 -21.41 -22.82
CA PHE A 142 16.97 -22.21 -22.49
C PHE A 142 16.67 -23.72 -22.53
N ASN A 143 15.58 -24.17 -21.91
CA ASN A 143 15.22 -25.59 -21.91
C ASN A 143 14.76 -26.08 -23.28
N ALA A 144 14.04 -25.24 -24.02
CA ALA A 144 13.69 -25.53 -25.40
C ALA A 144 14.94 -25.80 -26.25
N LEU A 145 15.98 -24.97 -26.13
CA LEU A 145 17.24 -25.14 -26.86
C LEU A 145 18.07 -26.33 -26.34
N ALA A 146 18.07 -26.59 -25.03
CA ALA A 146 18.79 -27.71 -24.45
C ALA A 146 18.25 -29.06 -24.96
N GLY A 147 16.92 -29.23 -25.00
CA GLY A 147 16.29 -30.46 -25.51
C GLY A 147 16.59 -30.78 -26.98
N LEU A 148 16.89 -29.76 -27.80
CA LEU A 148 17.27 -29.94 -29.20
C LEU A 148 18.69 -30.52 -29.37
N THR A 149 19.57 -30.35 -28.38
CA THR A 149 20.92 -30.90 -28.46
C THR A 149 20.96 -32.42 -28.22
N GLU A 150 19.91 -32.98 -27.62
CA GLU A 150 19.75 -34.42 -27.39
C GLU A 150 19.13 -35.15 -28.59
N GLY A 151 18.27 -34.48 -29.37
CA GLY A 151 17.63 -35.01 -30.57
C GLY A 151 18.27 -34.46 -31.84
N GLY A 152 19.21 -35.18 -32.45
CA GLY A 152 20.11 -34.70 -33.52
C GLY A 152 19.51 -34.15 -34.84
N ALA A 153 18.21 -33.89 -34.95
CA ALA A 153 17.59 -33.20 -36.09
C ALA A 153 16.62 -32.10 -35.61
N ILE A 154 16.94 -30.84 -35.92
CA ILE A 154 16.15 -29.67 -35.51
C ILE A 154 14.98 -29.46 -36.48
N ARG A 155 13.73 -29.60 -36.02
CA ARG A 155 12.53 -29.17 -36.76
C ARG A 155 11.95 -27.89 -36.14
N ILE A 156 11.51 -26.94 -36.97
CA ILE A 156 10.95 -25.64 -36.49
C ILE A 156 9.74 -25.86 -35.58
N GLU A 157 8.96 -26.90 -35.86
CA GLU A 157 7.78 -27.28 -35.08
C GLU A 157 8.12 -27.70 -33.64
N GLU A 158 9.34 -28.21 -33.40
CA GLU A 158 9.82 -28.61 -32.07
C GLU A 158 10.22 -27.40 -31.20
N ILE A 159 10.50 -26.24 -31.81
CA ILE A 159 10.92 -25.02 -31.11
C ILE A 159 9.74 -24.08 -30.87
N ALA A 160 8.82 -23.98 -31.84
CA ALA A 160 7.76 -22.98 -31.82
C ALA A 160 6.81 -23.10 -30.61
N GLY A 161 6.51 -24.33 -30.17
CA GLY A 161 5.65 -24.59 -29.01
C GLY A 161 6.28 -24.08 -27.70
N PRO A 162 7.43 -24.63 -27.26
CA PRO A 162 8.09 -24.23 -26.02
C PRO A 162 8.43 -22.73 -25.94
N VAL A 163 8.83 -22.12 -27.07
CA VAL A 163 9.09 -20.67 -27.12
C VAL A 163 7.80 -19.86 -26.94
N GLY A 164 6.68 -20.31 -27.52
CA GLY A 164 5.38 -19.70 -27.32
C GLY A 164 4.92 -19.76 -25.86
N GLU A 165 5.10 -20.90 -25.20
CA GLU A 165 4.80 -21.07 -23.77
C GLU A 165 5.67 -20.17 -22.89
N ALA A 166 6.95 -20.00 -23.23
CA ALA A 166 7.85 -19.09 -22.54
C ALA A 166 7.32 -17.64 -22.59
N LEU A 167 6.83 -17.17 -23.74
CA LEU A 167 6.29 -15.80 -23.91
C LEU A 167 5.08 -15.51 -23.01
N VAL A 168 4.29 -16.54 -22.66
CA VAL A 168 3.16 -16.40 -21.74
C VAL A 168 3.63 -15.95 -20.35
N MET A 169 4.83 -16.36 -19.90
CA MET A 169 5.38 -15.95 -18.61
C MET A 169 5.65 -14.44 -18.53
N THR A 170 6.15 -13.84 -19.61
CA THR A 170 6.34 -12.38 -19.66
C THR A 170 5.00 -11.65 -19.67
N ALA A 171 4.04 -12.13 -20.46
CA ALA A 171 2.69 -11.56 -20.46
C ALA A 171 2.04 -11.65 -19.07
N ALA A 172 2.22 -12.76 -18.36
CA ALA A 172 1.76 -12.93 -16.97
C ALA A 172 2.45 -11.93 -16.02
N GLY A 173 3.78 -11.76 -16.12
CA GLY A 173 4.51 -10.78 -15.33
C GLY A 173 3.99 -9.35 -15.50
N LEU A 174 3.68 -8.95 -16.72
CA LEU A 174 3.07 -7.65 -17.04
C LEU A 174 1.63 -7.55 -16.51
N ALA A 175 0.84 -8.61 -16.64
CA ALA A 175 -0.53 -8.65 -16.14
C ALA A 175 -0.62 -8.49 -14.61
N VAL A 176 0.43 -8.90 -13.87
CA VAL A 176 0.56 -8.66 -12.43
C VAL A 176 1.08 -7.25 -12.13
N ALA A 177 2.08 -6.79 -12.90
CA ALA A 177 2.73 -5.50 -12.66
C ALA A 177 1.80 -4.31 -12.87
N ILE A 178 1.02 -4.31 -13.96
CA ILE A 178 0.19 -3.17 -14.36
C ILE A 178 -0.83 -2.79 -13.26
N PRO A 179 -1.67 -3.72 -12.74
CA PRO A 179 -2.59 -3.40 -11.67
C PRO A 179 -1.88 -2.98 -10.37
N ALA A 180 -0.75 -3.61 -10.03
CA ALA A 180 0.01 -3.29 -8.82
C ALA A 180 0.55 -1.85 -8.85
N VAL A 181 1.16 -1.43 -9.96
CA VAL A 181 1.67 -0.06 -10.15
C VAL A 181 0.52 0.96 -10.17
N LEU A 182 -0.60 0.65 -10.83
CA LEU A 182 -1.78 1.51 -10.82
C LEU A 182 -2.35 1.68 -9.40
N GLY A 183 -2.49 0.57 -8.68
CA GLY A 183 -2.93 0.55 -7.29
C GLY A 183 -2.04 1.40 -6.39
N TYR A 184 -0.72 1.21 -6.48
CA TYR A 184 0.28 1.98 -5.74
C TYR A 184 0.10 3.49 -5.95
N ASN A 185 0.04 3.93 -7.22
CA ASN A 185 -0.08 5.34 -7.56
C ASN A 185 -1.42 5.96 -7.13
N LEU A 186 -2.54 5.30 -7.42
CA LEU A 186 -3.87 5.84 -7.11
C LEU A 186 -4.14 5.90 -5.60
N LEU A 187 -3.81 4.83 -4.88
CA LEU A 187 -3.98 4.78 -3.43
C LEU A 187 -3.00 5.74 -2.75
N GLY A 188 -1.76 5.85 -3.24
CA GLY A 188 -0.75 6.79 -2.73
C GLY A 188 -1.21 8.24 -2.85
N ARG A 189 -1.79 8.64 -4.00
CA ARG A 189 -2.37 9.98 -4.15
C ARG A 189 -3.49 10.26 -3.16
N ARG A 190 -4.38 9.29 -2.92
CA ARG A 190 -5.46 9.44 -1.94
C ARG A 190 -4.94 9.58 -0.51
N ILE A 191 -3.91 8.82 -0.15
CA ILE A 191 -3.23 8.96 1.16
C ILE A 191 -2.69 10.38 1.30
N GLY A 192 -1.97 10.90 0.29
CA GLY A 192 -1.43 12.26 0.32
C GLY A 192 -2.49 13.36 0.43
N GLN A 193 -3.66 13.16 -0.19
CA GLN A 193 -4.80 14.08 -0.03
C GLN A 193 -5.33 14.11 1.41
N VAL A 194 -5.48 12.94 2.04
CA VAL A 194 -5.92 12.86 3.44
C VAL A 194 -4.86 13.43 4.38
N GLU A 195 -3.58 13.12 4.14
CA GLU A 195 -2.44 13.66 4.89
C GLU A 195 -2.44 15.19 4.88
N ALA A 196 -2.64 15.83 3.73
CA ALA A 196 -2.72 17.28 3.64
C ALA A 196 -3.87 17.89 4.48
N VAL A 197 -5.02 17.21 4.55
CA VAL A 197 -6.15 17.66 5.40
C VAL A 197 -5.78 17.52 6.88
N LEU A 198 -5.15 16.41 7.27
CA LEU A 198 -4.70 16.20 8.66
C LEU A 198 -3.59 17.18 9.06
N GLU A 199 -2.68 17.50 8.15
CA GLU A 199 -1.64 18.53 8.37
C GLU A 199 -2.24 19.90 8.63
N GLY A 200 -3.22 20.32 7.80
CA GLY A 200 -3.96 21.57 8.02
C GLY A 200 -4.67 21.57 9.37
N PHE A 201 -5.38 20.49 9.69
CA PHE A 201 -6.04 20.33 10.99
C PHE A 201 -5.06 20.40 12.17
N ALA A 202 -3.90 19.74 12.09
CA ALA A 202 -2.87 19.81 13.12
C ALA A 202 -2.36 21.24 13.32
N HIS A 203 -2.18 21.98 12.23
CA HIS A 203 -1.72 23.36 12.27
C HIS A 203 -2.74 24.26 12.98
N ASP A 204 -4.00 24.15 12.61
CA ASP A 204 -5.09 24.97 13.14
C ASP A 204 -5.36 24.66 14.63
N VAL A 205 -5.38 23.38 15.01
CA VAL A 205 -5.53 22.96 16.43
C VAL A 205 -4.38 23.47 17.28
N ARG A 206 -3.16 23.43 16.76
CA ARG A 206 -1.99 23.99 17.46
C ARG A 206 -2.11 25.50 17.66
N ALA A 207 -2.60 26.23 16.65
CA ALA A 207 -2.79 27.67 16.76
C ALA A 207 -3.84 28.02 17.81
N LEU A 208 -4.99 27.34 17.79
CA LEU A 208 -6.07 27.48 18.78
C LEU A 208 -5.58 27.26 20.23
N LEU A 209 -4.76 26.22 20.43
CA LEU A 209 -4.22 25.88 21.75
C LEU A 209 -3.03 26.75 22.18
N ALA A 210 -2.40 27.47 21.25
CA ALA A 210 -1.35 28.42 21.57
C ALA A 210 -1.97 29.75 22.06
N GLU A 211 -3.02 30.23 21.41
CA GLU A 211 -3.72 31.49 21.77
C GLU A 211 -4.44 31.43 23.12
N THR A 212 -4.89 30.26 23.54
CA THR A 212 -5.56 30.06 24.84
C THR A 212 -4.59 30.01 26.04
N SER A 213 -3.30 30.29 25.82
CA SER A 213 -2.26 30.27 26.86
C SER A 213 -2.00 31.62 27.54
N ASP A 214 -2.61 32.71 27.04
CA ASP A 214 -2.55 34.07 27.60
C ASP A 214 -3.80 34.37 28.46
#